data_AF-A0A7V5T794-F1
#
_entry.id   AF-A0A7V5T794-F1
#
_cell.length_a   1.000
_cell.length_b   1.000
_cell.length_c   1.000
_cell.angle_alpha   90.00
_cell.angle_beta   90.00
_cell.angle_gamma   90.00
#
_symmetry.space_group_name_H-M   'P 1'
#
loop_
_entity.id
_entity.type
_entity.pdbx_description
1 polymer ?
#
loop_
_entity_poly.entity_id
_entity_poly.type
_entity_poly.pdbx_seq_one_letter_code
_entity_poly.pdbx_strand_id
1 'polypeptide(L)'
;MESAVNCLDGRSRLMTPTWECPSRSFYFGVVEGMQGAAGMIFFCPICWREVSARLSTCPSCGTDIECYSRSAPYVEKLISALRHPEPQTVRRAAWILGRLKAREAVPALLGAGEQARDPYVLESVIEALGEIGDERARAFLTRCAAQGALRVRRAAEQALARLDMESGHGAQ
;
A
#
# COMPACT_ATOMS: atom_id res chain seq x y z
N MET A 1 45.40 14.35 1.94
CA MET A 1 45.20 15.58 1.15
C MET A 1 44.15 15.23 0.13
N GLU A 2 42.88 15.25 0.52
CA GLU A 2 41.90 16.35 0.38
C GLU A 2 40.87 15.88 -0.66
N SER A 3 39.61 15.67 -0.27
CA SER A 3 38.51 16.66 -0.38
C SER A 3 38.21 17.01 -1.85
N ALA A 4 36.98 17.12 -2.34
CA ALA A 4 35.64 17.11 -1.76
C ALA A 4 34.63 17.04 -2.94
N VAL A 5 33.44 16.56 -2.62
CA VAL A 5 32.10 17.08 -2.99
C VAL A 5 32.07 18.21 -4.05
N ASN A 6 31.32 18.03 -5.15
CA ASN A 6 30.14 18.89 -5.37
C ASN A 6 29.18 18.43 -6.48
N CYS A 7 27.91 18.34 -6.10
CA CYS A 7 26.75 18.50 -6.96
C CYS A 7 26.56 19.98 -7.28
N LEU A 8 26.48 20.37 -8.55
CA LEU A 8 25.80 21.56 -9.10
C LEU A 8 25.85 21.38 -10.63
N ASP A 9 24.91 21.72 -11.51
CA ASP A 9 23.51 22.15 -11.48
C ASP A 9 23.10 22.12 -12.98
N GLY A 10 21.80 22.25 -13.27
CA GLY A 10 21.17 21.91 -14.53
C GLY A 10 21.61 22.63 -15.80
N ARG A 11 21.41 21.94 -16.93
CA ARG A 11 20.54 22.42 -18.02
C ARG A 11 20.38 21.38 -19.13
N SER A 12 19.12 21.23 -19.54
CA SER A 12 18.62 20.70 -20.79
C SER A 12 19.55 20.81 -22.01
N ARG A 13 19.65 19.73 -22.79
CA ARG A 13 19.39 19.69 -24.24
C ARG A 13 19.70 18.30 -24.81
N LEU A 14 18.65 17.72 -25.39
CA LEU A 14 18.63 16.97 -26.65
C LEU A 14 20.00 16.52 -27.19
N MET A 15 20.25 15.22 -27.13
CA MET A 15 21.13 14.53 -28.05
C MET A 15 20.34 13.39 -28.70
N THR A 16 19.88 13.63 -29.93
CA THR A 16 19.87 12.57 -30.94
C THR A 16 21.34 12.24 -31.27
N PRO A 17 21.67 11.00 -31.66
CA PRO A 17 21.75 10.77 -33.09
C PRO A 17 21.39 9.34 -33.57
N THR A 18 20.66 9.35 -34.68
CA THR A 18 20.83 8.52 -35.88
C THR A 18 21.00 7.01 -35.73
N TRP A 19 19.92 6.28 -36.00
CA TRP A 19 20.00 5.12 -36.87
C TRP A 19 18.88 5.20 -37.92
N GLU A 20 19.30 5.35 -39.18
CA GLU A 20 18.46 5.31 -40.35
C GLU A 20 17.90 3.90 -40.55
N CYS A 21 16.59 3.80 -40.77
CA CYS A 21 15.90 2.56 -41.07
C CYS A 21 15.47 2.60 -42.55
N PRO A 22 16.06 1.80 -43.45
CA PRO A 22 15.73 1.83 -44.86
C PRO A 22 14.68 0.76 -45.16
N SER A 23 13.42 1.17 -45.33
CA SER A 23 12.44 0.63 -46.29
C SER A 23 11.03 1.04 -45.89
N ARG A 24 10.60 2.18 -46.42
CA ARG A 24 9.22 2.65 -46.37
C ARG A 24 8.50 2.21 -47.64
N SER A 25 7.55 1.29 -47.52
CA SER A 25 6.42 1.17 -48.45
C SER A 25 5.18 1.07 -47.58
N PHE A 26 4.60 2.23 -47.26
CA PHE A 26 3.41 2.78 -47.91
C PHE A 26 2.10 2.09 -47.49
N TYR A 27 1.18 2.96 -47.12
CA TYR A 27 -0.27 2.81 -47.06
C TYR A 27 -0.95 2.24 -45.82
N PHE A 28 -2.02 2.97 -45.47
CA PHE A 28 -3.17 2.60 -44.65
C PHE A 28 -2.84 2.31 -43.19
N GLY A 29 -3.20 3.19 -42.26
CA GLY A 29 -4.61 3.52 -42.01
C GLY A 29 -5.23 2.31 -41.34
N VAL A 30 -5.34 2.35 -40.02
CA VAL A 30 -6.33 1.64 -39.21
C VAL A 30 -6.15 2.13 -37.77
N VAL A 31 -7.21 2.79 -37.31
CA VAL A 31 -7.53 3.01 -35.92
C VAL A 31 -8.05 1.67 -35.38
N GLU A 32 -7.21 0.66 -35.15
CA GLU A 32 -7.65 -0.57 -34.47
C GLU A 32 -6.55 -1.21 -33.65
N GLY A 33 -6.97 -1.73 -32.49
CA GLY A 33 -6.18 -2.55 -31.60
C GLY A 33 -5.98 -1.87 -30.25
N MET A 34 -7.01 -1.36 -29.56
CA MET A 34 -7.88 -2.21 -28.73
C MET A 34 -7.65 -3.73 -28.85
N GLN A 35 -6.40 -4.15 -28.65
CA GLN A 35 -6.12 -5.54 -28.27
C GLN A 35 -6.17 -5.56 -26.75
N GLY A 36 -7.40 -5.61 -26.26
CA GLY A 36 -7.70 -6.23 -24.99
C GLY A 36 -7.21 -7.67 -25.08
N ALA A 37 -5.97 -7.90 -24.68
CA ALA A 37 -5.64 -9.17 -24.08
C ALA A 37 -6.58 -9.28 -22.87
N ALA A 38 -7.38 -10.33 -22.84
CA ALA A 38 -8.09 -10.78 -21.65
C ALA A 38 -7.04 -11.20 -20.60
N GLY A 39 -6.32 -10.20 -20.08
CA GLY A 39 -5.06 -10.34 -19.38
C GLY A 39 -5.26 -9.97 -17.94
N MET A 40 -4.77 -10.82 -17.05
CA MET A 40 -4.64 -10.51 -15.63
C MET A 40 -4.01 -9.11 -15.49
N ILE A 41 -4.70 -8.23 -14.76
CA ILE A 41 -4.18 -6.90 -14.47
C ILE A 41 -3.12 -7.07 -13.38
N PHE A 42 -1.91 -6.60 -13.66
CA PHE A 42 -0.81 -6.61 -12.69
C PHE A 42 -0.68 -5.23 -12.08
N PHE A 43 -0.49 -5.19 -10.77
CA PHE A 43 -0.27 -3.95 -10.04
C PHE A 43 1.13 -3.94 -9.44
N CYS A 44 1.74 -2.76 -9.40
CA CYS A 44 2.94 -2.56 -8.62
C CYS A 44 2.61 -2.74 -7.13
N PRO A 45 3.35 -3.57 -6.38
CA PRO A 45 3.04 -3.86 -4.99
C PRO A 45 3.27 -2.68 -4.03
N ILE A 46 3.95 -1.61 -4.45
CA ILE A 46 4.22 -0.43 -3.62
C ILE A 46 3.31 0.74 -3.98
N CYS A 47 3.24 1.09 -5.28
CA CYS A 47 2.49 2.27 -5.73
C CYS A 47 1.09 1.96 -6.28
N TRP A 48 0.71 0.68 -6.37
CA TRP A 48 -0.58 0.21 -6.87
C TRP A 48 -0.97 0.71 -8.28
N ARG A 49 0.00 1.22 -9.05
CA ARG A 49 -0.21 1.54 -10.47
C ARG A 49 -0.25 0.25 -11.28
N GLU A 50 -1.13 0.22 -12.27
CA GLU A 50 -1.15 -0.84 -13.28
C GLU A 50 0.19 -0.91 -14.02
N VAL A 51 0.72 -2.13 -14.14
CA VAL A 51 1.97 -2.45 -14.83
C VAL A 51 1.73 -3.60 -15.78
N SER A 52 2.50 -3.67 -16.85
CA SER A 52 2.45 -4.83 -17.75
C SER A 52 3.19 -6.01 -17.12
N ALA A 53 2.73 -7.23 -17.43
CA ALA A 53 3.29 -8.47 -16.90
C ALA A 53 4.79 -8.69 -17.19
N ARG A 54 5.37 -7.95 -18.14
CA ARG A 54 6.77 -8.11 -18.60
C ARG A 54 7.74 -7.14 -17.93
N LEU A 55 7.27 -6.24 -17.06
CA LEU A 55 8.11 -5.25 -16.40
C LEU A 55 8.68 -5.80 -15.09
N SER A 56 10.01 -5.84 -14.99
CA SER A 56 10.72 -6.13 -13.74
C SER A 56 10.78 -4.91 -12.82
N THR A 57 10.82 -3.69 -13.37
CA THR A 57 10.89 -2.45 -12.60
C THR A 57 9.68 -1.56 -12.86
N CYS A 58 9.12 -0.98 -11.80
CA CYS A 58 7.99 -0.05 -11.93
C CYS A 58 8.46 1.31 -12.47
N PRO A 59 7.84 1.85 -13.55
CA PRO A 59 8.22 3.13 -14.13
C PRO A 59 7.83 4.35 -13.27
N SER A 60 6.97 4.16 -12.26
CA SER A 60 6.50 5.26 -11.41
C SER A 60 7.22 5.38 -10.09
N CYS A 61 7.55 4.26 -9.44
CA CYS A 61 8.25 4.27 -8.16
C CYS A 61 9.68 3.71 -8.21
N GLY A 62 10.10 3.13 -9.34
CA GLY A 62 11.44 2.55 -9.49
C GLY A 62 11.66 1.23 -8.75
N THR A 63 10.62 0.66 -8.11
CA THR A 63 10.74 -0.61 -7.39
C THR A 63 10.89 -1.78 -8.34
N ASP A 64 11.82 -2.69 -8.03
CA ASP A 64 11.90 -4.01 -8.65
C ASP A 64 10.76 -4.91 -8.14
N ILE A 65 9.78 -5.16 -9.01
CA ILE A 65 8.56 -5.91 -8.73
C ILE A 65 8.87 -7.40 -8.54
N GLU A 66 9.82 -7.93 -9.32
CA GLU A 66 10.19 -9.35 -9.27
C GLU A 66 10.93 -9.66 -7.98
N CYS A 67 11.89 -8.80 -7.60
CA CYS A 67 12.60 -8.90 -6.34
C CYS A 67 11.63 -8.81 -5.16
N TYR A 68 10.78 -7.77 -5.12
CA TYR A 68 9.81 -7.58 -4.03
C TYR A 68 8.88 -8.79 -3.87
N SER A 69 8.37 -9.34 -4.98
CA SER A 69 7.46 -10.48 -4.95
C SER A 69 8.10 -11.73 -4.35
N ARG A 70 9.40 -11.94 -4.59
CA ARG A 70 10.16 -13.09 -4.09
C ARG A 70 10.70 -12.90 -2.67
N SER A 71 11.20 -11.72 -2.34
CA SER A 71 11.99 -11.49 -1.13
C SER A 71 11.24 -10.81 0.02
N ALA A 72 10.17 -10.04 -0.26
CA ALA A 72 9.51 -9.28 0.80
C ALA A 72 8.81 -10.24 1.79
N PRO A 73 8.96 -10.00 3.10
CA PRO A 73 8.31 -10.78 4.14
C PRO A 73 6.80 -10.63 4.03
N TYR A 74 6.09 -11.66 4.51
CA TYR A 74 4.64 -11.74 4.39
C TYR A 74 3.92 -10.54 5.03
N VAL A 75 4.39 -10.08 6.19
CA VAL A 75 3.81 -8.94 6.90
C VAL A 75 3.99 -7.63 6.12
N GLU A 76 5.16 -7.39 5.52
CA GLU A 76 5.36 -6.20 4.67
C GLU A 76 4.44 -6.18 3.45
N LYS A 77 4.20 -7.33 2.83
CA LYS A 77 3.24 -7.46 1.71
C LYS A 77 1.83 -7.07 2.15
N LEU A 78 1.42 -7.49 3.35
CA LEU A 78 0.12 -7.11 3.93
C LEU A 78 0.07 -5.62 4.30
N ILE A 79 1.14 -5.07 4.87
CA ILE A 79 1.25 -3.64 5.17
C ILE A 79 1.08 -2.82 3.89
N SER A 80 1.68 -3.25 2.78
CA SER A 80 1.51 -2.55 1.50
C SER A 80 0.08 -2.68 0.95
N ALA A 81 -0.56 -3.84 1.15
CA ALA A 81 -1.95 -4.10 0.76
C ALA A 81 -2.99 -3.22 1.49
N LEU A 82 -2.64 -2.61 2.63
CA LEU A 82 -3.50 -1.63 3.30
C LEU A 82 -3.72 -0.35 2.48
N ARG A 83 -2.87 -0.07 1.49
CA ARG A 83 -2.97 1.09 0.59
C ARG A 83 -3.63 0.76 -0.74
N HIS A 84 -4.19 -0.43 -0.87
CA HIS A 84 -4.82 -0.87 -2.11
C HIS A 84 -6.06 -0.02 -2.43
N PRO A 85 -6.31 0.32 -3.71
CA PRO A 85 -7.48 1.11 -4.11
C PRO A 85 -8.81 0.36 -3.85
N GLU A 86 -8.79 -0.96 -3.91
CA GLU A 86 -9.96 -1.80 -3.63
C GLU A 86 -10.19 -1.99 -2.11
N PRO A 87 -11.37 -1.60 -1.58
CA PRO A 87 -11.68 -1.70 -0.15
C PRO A 87 -11.62 -3.13 0.40
N GLN A 88 -12.02 -4.13 -0.39
CA GLN A 88 -12.05 -5.53 0.06
C GLN A 88 -10.64 -6.07 0.33
N THR A 89 -9.66 -5.67 -0.47
CA THR A 89 -8.24 -6.04 -0.28
C THR A 89 -7.70 -5.44 1.00
N VAL A 90 -8.01 -4.16 1.29
CA VAL A 90 -7.62 -3.49 2.54
C VAL A 90 -8.22 -4.19 3.75
N ARG A 91 -9.52 -4.54 3.70
CA ARG A 91 -10.20 -5.27 4.79
C ARG A 91 -9.57 -6.62 5.08
N ARG A 92 -9.27 -7.39 4.03
CA ARG A 92 -8.59 -8.69 4.16
C ARG A 92 -7.19 -8.54 4.75
N ALA A 93 -6.43 -7.57 4.27
CA ALA A 93 -5.09 -7.29 4.79
C ALA A 93 -5.13 -6.91 6.28
N ALA A 94 -6.02 -6.00 6.67
CA ALA A 94 -6.19 -5.60 8.06
C ALA A 94 -6.58 -6.79 8.95
N TRP A 95 -7.55 -7.60 8.52
CA TRP A 95 -7.97 -8.78 9.26
C TRP A 95 -6.81 -9.77 9.48
N ILE A 96 -6.03 -10.08 8.44
CA ILE A 96 -4.88 -10.99 8.57
C ILE A 96 -3.83 -10.40 9.53
N LEU A 97 -3.53 -9.11 9.43
CA LEU A 97 -2.57 -8.43 10.31
C LEU A 97 -2.99 -8.46 11.79
N GLY A 98 -4.30 -8.30 12.06
CA GLY A 98 -4.88 -8.46 13.39
C GLY A 98 -4.64 -9.86 13.96
N ARG A 99 -4.94 -10.88 13.17
CA ARG A 99 -4.77 -12.30 13.55
C ARG A 99 -3.32 -12.69 13.79
N LEU A 100 -2.40 -12.08 13.04
CA LEU A 100 -0.96 -12.26 13.23
C LEU A 100 -0.41 -11.48 14.44
N LYS A 101 -1.21 -10.60 15.05
CA LYS A 101 -0.79 -9.66 16.11
C LYS A 101 0.47 -8.86 15.70
N ALA A 102 0.56 -8.47 14.43
CA ALA A 102 1.73 -7.81 13.87
C ALA A 102 1.84 -6.34 14.36
N ARG A 103 2.53 -6.11 15.48
CA ARG A 103 2.72 -4.77 16.07
C ARG A 103 3.41 -3.78 15.12
N GLU A 104 4.27 -4.26 14.24
CA GLU A 104 4.92 -3.45 13.19
C GLU A 104 3.92 -2.83 12.19
N ALA A 105 2.72 -3.42 12.04
CA ALA A 105 1.69 -2.91 11.13
C ALA A 105 0.81 -1.82 11.74
N VAL A 106 0.88 -1.57 13.05
CA VAL A 106 0.09 -0.54 13.77
C VAL A 106 0.17 0.84 13.11
N PRO A 107 1.35 1.41 12.80
CA PRO A 107 1.40 2.74 12.15
C PRO A 107 0.74 2.74 10.76
N ALA A 108 0.83 1.64 10.02
CA ALA A 108 0.20 1.52 8.71
C ALA A 108 -1.32 1.39 8.82
N LEU A 109 -1.82 0.62 9.80
CA LEU A 109 -3.24 0.48 10.11
C LEU A 109 -3.85 1.82 10.55
N LEU A 110 -3.16 2.57 11.41
CA LEU A 110 -3.59 3.92 11.80
C LEU A 110 -3.70 4.84 10.59
N GLY A 111 -2.69 4.85 9.72
CA GLY A 111 -2.73 5.63 8.48
C GLY A 111 -3.88 5.22 7.56
N ALA A 112 -4.16 3.92 7.42
CA ALA A 112 -5.28 3.42 6.64
C ALA A 112 -6.64 3.82 7.23
N GLY A 113 -6.76 3.81 8.56
CA GLY A 113 -7.96 4.23 9.28
C GLY A 113 -8.29 5.72 9.08
N GLU A 114 -7.30 6.60 9.14
CA GLU A 114 -7.50 8.05 8.91
C GLU A 114 -7.87 8.37 7.45
N GLN A 115 -7.45 7.54 6.49
CA GLN A 115 -7.77 7.70 5.06
C GLN A 115 -9.06 6.98 4.66
N ALA A 116 -9.58 6.08 5.50
CA ALA A 116 -10.73 5.25 5.20
C ALA A 116 -12.01 6.10 5.11
N ARG A 117 -12.61 6.12 3.93
CA ARG A 117 -13.95 6.70 3.70
C ARG A 117 -15.07 5.70 3.92
N ASP A 118 -14.75 4.41 3.78
CA ASP A 118 -15.70 3.31 3.91
C ASP A 118 -15.78 2.83 5.37
N PRO A 119 -16.96 2.89 6.02
CA PRO A 119 -17.16 2.34 7.37
C PRO A 119 -16.86 0.84 7.50
N TYR A 120 -16.87 0.08 6.40
CA TYR A 120 -16.46 -1.32 6.37
C TYR A 120 -14.97 -1.51 6.47
N VAL A 121 -14.19 -0.65 5.82
CA VAL A 121 -12.73 -0.64 5.95
C VAL A 121 -12.35 -0.19 7.35
N LEU A 122 -12.97 0.90 7.84
CA LEU A 122 -12.65 1.47 9.14
C LEU A 122 -12.91 0.50 10.30
N GLU A 123 -14.03 -0.23 10.28
CA GLU A 123 -14.29 -1.29 11.27
C GLU A 123 -13.21 -2.36 11.25
N SER A 124 -12.86 -2.91 10.08
CA SER A 124 -11.85 -3.97 9.99
C SER A 124 -10.47 -3.50 10.47
N VAL A 125 -10.12 -2.24 10.24
CA VAL A 125 -8.89 -1.63 10.78
C VAL A 125 -8.95 -1.51 12.31
N ILE A 126 -10.07 -1.06 12.86
CA ILE A 126 -10.28 -0.93 14.32
C ILE A 126 -10.23 -2.29 15.01
N GLU A 127 -10.89 -3.29 14.45
CA GLU A 127 -10.86 -4.66 14.95
C GLU A 127 -9.43 -5.21 14.95
N ALA A 128 -8.69 -5.01 13.86
CA ALA A 128 -7.29 -5.43 13.77
C ALA A 128 -6.41 -4.75 14.82
N LEU A 129 -6.56 -3.44 15.03
CA LEU A 129 -5.83 -2.71 16.07
C LEU A 129 -6.15 -3.25 17.48
N GLY A 130 -7.42 -3.57 17.74
CA GLY A 130 -7.84 -4.19 19.01
C GLY A 130 -7.36 -5.63 19.19
N GLU A 131 -7.17 -6.39 18.11
CA GLU A 131 -6.58 -7.74 18.17
C GLU A 131 -5.06 -7.72 18.39
N ILE A 132 -4.36 -6.71 17.84
CA ILE A 132 -2.92 -6.54 18.03
C ILE A 132 -2.58 -6.16 19.47
N GLY A 133 -3.43 -5.35 20.10
CA GLY A 133 -3.26 -5.00 21.51
C GLY A 133 -2.17 -3.95 21.78
N ASP A 134 -1.85 -3.09 20.80
CA ASP A 134 -0.81 -2.06 20.95
C ASP A 134 -1.40 -0.74 21.49
N GLU A 135 -0.84 -0.23 22.58
CA GLU A 135 -1.28 1.00 23.25
C GLU A 135 -1.20 2.24 22.36
N ARG A 136 -0.33 2.23 21.34
CA ARG A 136 -0.25 3.31 20.34
C ARG A 136 -1.57 3.55 19.61
N ALA A 137 -2.44 2.53 19.52
CA ALA A 137 -3.74 2.63 18.89
C ALA A 137 -4.81 3.27 19.77
N ARG A 138 -4.59 3.38 21.09
CA ARG A 138 -5.61 3.82 22.06
C ARG A 138 -6.21 5.17 21.72
N ALA A 139 -5.37 6.17 21.44
CA ALA A 139 -5.82 7.52 21.14
C ALA A 139 -6.75 7.57 19.91
N PHE A 140 -6.44 6.77 18.88
CA PHE A 140 -7.26 6.65 17.68
C PHE A 140 -8.60 5.97 17.99
N LEU A 141 -8.56 4.84 18.72
CA LEU A 141 -9.77 4.10 19.10
C LEU A 141 -10.71 4.94 19.98
N THR A 142 -10.19 5.72 20.93
CA THR A 142 -11.00 6.64 21.75
C THR A 142 -11.70 7.69 20.91
N ARG A 143 -11.02 8.28 19.91
CA ARG A 143 -11.65 9.21 18.96
C ARG A 143 -12.76 8.52 18.15
N CYS A 144 -12.50 7.33 17.63
CA CYS A 144 -13.49 6.55 16.88
C CYS A 144 -14.71 6.17 17.72
N ALA A 145 -14.51 5.85 19.01
CA ALA A 145 -15.59 5.56 19.96
C ALA A 145 -16.47 6.77 20.26
N ALA A 146 -15.89 7.99 20.26
CA ALA A 146 -16.63 9.23 20.53
C ALA A 146 -17.35 9.78 19.29
N GLN A 147 -16.68 9.80 18.13
CA GLN A 147 -17.12 10.54 16.95
C GLN A 147 -17.57 9.64 15.78
N GLY A 148 -17.35 8.32 15.86
CA GLY A 148 -17.67 7.40 14.78
C GLY A 148 -19.17 7.17 14.58
N ALA A 149 -19.54 6.56 13.45
CA ALA A 149 -20.86 5.98 13.26
C ALA A 149 -21.10 4.82 14.26
N LEU A 150 -22.36 4.47 14.55
CA LEU A 150 -22.71 3.45 15.56
C LEU A 150 -21.88 2.16 15.46
N ARG A 151 -21.66 1.67 14.24
CA ARG A 151 -20.88 0.46 13.96
C ARG A 151 -19.41 0.60 14.35
N VAL A 152 -18.79 1.71 13.92
CA VAL A 152 -17.41 2.09 14.22
C VAL A 152 -17.22 2.31 15.72
N ARG A 153 -18.19 2.94 16.39
CA ARG A 153 -18.16 3.17 17.83
C ARG A 153 -18.15 1.87 18.62
N ARG A 154 -19.07 0.95 18.30
CA ARG A 154 -19.12 -0.36 18.96
C ARG A 154 -17.84 -1.16 18.77
N ALA A 155 -17.30 -1.17 17.55
CA ALA A 155 -16.02 -1.84 17.28
C ALA A 155 -14.87 -1.20 18.07
N ALA A 156 -14.83 0.13 18.17
CA ALA A 156 -13.80 0.86 18.90
C ALA A 156 -13.89 0.63 20.42
N GLU A 157 -15.10 0.63 20.99
CA GLU A 157 -15.35 0.31 22.39
C GLU A 157 -14.89 -1.12 22.73
N GLN A 158 -15.18 -2.09 21.85
CA GLN A 158 -14.72 -3.47 22.00
C GLN A 158 -13.19 -3.58 21.90
N ALA A 159 -12.58 -2.87 20.96
CA ALA A 159 -11.13 -2.83 20.80
C ALA A 159 -10.43 -2.23 22.04
N LEU A 160 -10.98 -1.13 22.59
CA LEU A 160 -10.49 -0.53 23.83
C LEU A 160 -10.60 -1.49 25.02
N ALA A 161 -11.74 -2.17 25.17
CA ALA A 161 -11.91 -3.16 26.23
C ALA A 161 -10.87 -4.29 26.14
N ARG A 162 -10.49 -4.73 24.93
CA ARG A 162 -9.41 -5.71 24.72
C ARG A 162 -8.05 -5.16 25.17
N LEU A 163 -7.74 -3.91 24.83
CA LEU A 163 -6.50 -3.25 25.25
C LEU A 163 -6.39 -3.15 26.77
N ASP A 164 -7.49 -2.80 27.45
CA ASP A 164 -7.51 -2.71 28.92
C ASP A 164 -7.28 -4.08 29.58
N MET A 165 -7.74 -5.17 28.97
CA MET A 165 -7.49 -6.53 29.45
C MET A 165 -6.01 -6.96 29.26
N GLU A 166 -5.38 -6.60 28.14
CA GLU A 166 -4.00 -6.99 27.82
C GLU A 166 -2.98 -6.14 28.60
N SER A 167 -3.26 -4.86 28.84
CA SER A 167 -2.42 -3.96 29.65
C SER A 167 -2.45 -4.29 31.15
N GLY A 168 -3.51 -4.92 31.65
CA GLY A 168 -3.58 -5.43 33.04
C GLY A 168 -2.66 -6.61 33.35
N HIS A 169 -2.17 -7.35 32.35
CA HIS A 169 -1.31 -8.52 32.54
C HIS A 169 0.20 -8.23 32.42
N GLY A 170 0.59 -6.98 32.16
CA GLY A 170 2.00 -6.55 32.02
C GLY A 170 2.63 -5.99 33.30
N ALA A 171 1.90 -5.96 34.42
CA ALA A 171 2.41 -5.53 35.72
C ALA A 171 2.70 -6.75 36.62
N GLN A 172 3.72 -7.53 36.28
CA GLN A 172 4.39 -8.50 37.16
C GLN A 172 5.89 -8.50 36.88
#